data_AF-A0A2E4PGR4-F1
#
_entry.id   AF-A0A2E4PGR4-F1
#
_cell.length_a   1.000
_cell.length_b   1.000
_cell.length_c   1.000
_cell.angle_alpha   90.00
_cell.angle_beta   90.00
_cell.angle_gamma   90.00
#
_symmetry.space_group_name_H-M   'P 1'
#
loop_
_entity.id
_entity.type
_entity.pdbx_description
1 polymer ?
#
loop_
_entity_poly.entity_id
_entity_poly.type
_entity_poly.pdbx_seq_one_letter_code
_entity_poly.pdbx_strand_id
1 'polypeptide(L)'
;MTKLYPLILILLASQINLAQENCTLKQYVLKFNVIEKNTRHGISAPFIEIRSGNKTIGFASGDFDGHAESSICSEKIKKDSITLKVFGIGSAPKIISQKVNDTTFIQIEVDYGIGPFNNLEERSQFIMKEYKLPFCGLDQEFK
;
A
#
# COMPACT_ATOMS: atom_id res chain seq x y z
N MET A 1 15.38 -40.46 36.19
CA MET A 1 15.56 -39.51 35.08
C MET A 1 14.33 -38.61 35.04
N THR A 2 14.36 -37.53 35.81
CA THR A 2 13.23 -36.60 36.00
C THR A 2 13.23 -35.55 34.90
N LYS A 3 12.04 -35.36 34.31
CA LYS A 3 11.76 -34.64 33.07
C LYS A 3 12.14 -33.16 33.16
N LEU A 4 13.12 -32.74 32.38
CA LEU A 4 13.57 -31.35 32.26
C LEU A 4 12.96 -30.69 31.01
N TYR A 5 11.63 -30.64 30.88
CA TYR A 5 10.97 -30.12 29.67
C TYR A 5 9.62 -29.41 29.93
N PRO A 6 9.53 -28.40 30.81
CA PRO A 6 8.50 -27.38 30.60
C PRO A 6 9.03 -25.95 30.52
N LEU A 7 10.34 -25.70 30.72
CA LEU A 7 10.85 -24.31 30.69
C LEU A 7 11.12 -23.76 29.28
N ILE A 8 11.35 -24.62 28.28
CA ILE A 8 11.69 -24.18 26.91
C ILE A 8 10.43 -23.80 26.11
N LEU A 9 9.24 -24.32 26.47
CA LEU A 9 8.01 -24.04 25.73
C LEU A 9 7.43 -22.64 25.99
N ILE A 10 7.82 -21.99 27.09
CA ILE A 10 7.28 -20.67 27.50
C ILE A 10 8.04 -19.51 26.82
N LEU A 11 9.25 -19.75 26.31
CA LEU A 11 10.08 -18.73 25.64
C LEU A 11 9.69 -18.47 24.17
N LEU A 12 8.86 -19.33 23.56
CA LEU A 12 8.42 -19.19 22.17
C LEU A 12 7.10 -18.40 22.00
N ALA A 13 6.40 -18.07 23.09
CA ALA A 13 5.12 -17.36 23.03
C ALA A 13 5.24 -15.83 22.99
N SER A 14 6.44 -15.25 23.14
CA SER A 14 6.63 -13.80 23.34
C SER A 14 7.00 -12.99 22.10
N GLN A 15 7.05 -13.59 20.90
CA GLN A 15 7.59 -12.90 19.70
C GLN A 15 6.55 -12.61 18.61
N ILE A 16 5.25 -12.87 18.82
CA ILE A 16 4.22 -12.55 17.81
C ILE A 16 3.45 -11.29 18.22
N ASN A 17 4.18 -10.19 18.45
CA ASN A 17 3.59 -8.86 18.31
C ASN A 17 3.64 -8.50 16.83
N LEU A 18 2.66 -8.98 16.05
CA LEU A 18 2.26 -8.27 14.85
C LEU A 18 1.76 -6.90 15.32
N ALA A 19 2.67 -5.93 15.38
CA ALA A 19 2.34 -4.56 15.73
C ALA A 19 1.42 -4.02 14.64
N GLN A 20 0.13 -4.23 14.82
CA GLN A 20 -0.86 -3.31 14.31
C GLN A 20 -0.54 -1.98 15.00
N GLU A 21 0.18 -1.10 14.30
CA GLU A 21 0.53 0.21 14.83
C GLU A 21 -0.76 0.97 15.11
N ASN A 22 -1.18 0.95 16.37
CA ASN A 22 -2.34 1.70 16.82
C ASN A 22 -2.04 3.20 16.63
N CYS A 23 -2.74 3.85 15.71
CA CYS A 23 -2.62 5.29 15.53
C CYS A 23 -3.04 5.99 16.82
N THR A 24 -2.21 6.91 17.32
CA THR A 24 -2.45 7.54 18.63
C THR A 24 -3.39 8.74 18.57
N LEU A 25 -3.55 9.34 17.39
CA LEU A 25 -4.29 10.58 17.18
C LEU A 25 -5.53 10.37 16.31
N LYS A 26 -5.32 10.38 15.00
CA LYS A 26 -6.36 10.27 13.97
C LYS A 26 -5.78 9.63 12.72
N GLN A 27 -6.66 9.05 11.91
CA GLN A 27 -6.31 8.48 10.61
C GLN A 27 -6.81 9.40 9.50
N TYR A 28 -5.98 9.58 8.46
CA TYR A 28 -6.41 10.15 7.20
C TYR A 28 -6.85 9.01 6.29
N VAL A 29 -8.06 9.12 5.74
CA VAL A 29 -8.58 8.19 4.75
C VAL A 29 -8.28 8.76 3.36
N LEU A 30 -7.48 8.02 2.60
CA LEU A 30 -7.08 8.38 1.26
C LEU A 30 -7.79 7.46 0.27
N LYS A 31 -8.62 8.04 -0.59
CA LYS A 31 -9.36 7.32 -1.64
C LYS A 31 -8.78 7.70 -2.98
N PHE A 32 -8.40 6.72 -3.77
CA PHE A 32 -7.71 6.90 -5.04
C PHE A 32 -8.58 6.43 -6.19
N ASN A 33 -8.53 7.16 -7.30
CA ASN A 33 -9.06 6.72 -8.58
C ASN A 33 -7.95 6.88 -9.63
N VAL A 34 -7.36 5.76 -10.06
CA VAL A 34 -6.25 5.74 -11.02
C VAL A 34 -6.80 5.42 -12.40
N ILE A 35 -6.63 6.35 -13.31
CA ILE A 35 -7.21 6.29 -14.65
C ILE A 35 -6.17 6.62 -15.71
N GLU A 36 -6.35 6.07 -16.91
CA GLU A 36 -5.56 6.50 -18.04
C GLU A 36 -6.01 7.87 -18.52
N LYS A 37 -5.05 8.75 -18.80
CA LYS A 37 -5.27 10.17 -19.05
C LYS A 37 -6.21 10.43 -20.22
N ASN A 38 -6.07 9.69 -21.32
CA ASN A 38 -6.76 9.98 -22.58
C ASN A 38 -8.10 9.24 -22.70
N THR A 39 -8.10 7.94 -22.43
CA THR A 39 -9.25 7.04 -22.52
C THR A 39 -10.13 7.08 -21.28
N ARG A 40 -9.61 7.59 -20.15
CA ARG A 40 -10.30 7.65 -18.86
C ARG A 40 -10.65 6.27 -18.28
N HIS A 41 -10.12 5.19 -18.85
CA HIS A 41 -10.29 3.85 -18.32
C HIS A 41 -9.60 3.70 -16.97
N GLY A 42 -10.20 2.92 -16.09
CA GLY A 42 -9.57 2.46 -14.85
C GLY A 42 -8.28 1.71 -15.16
N ILE A 43 -7.20 2.06 -14.45
CA ILE A 43 -5.95 1.31 -14.54
C ILE A 43 -6.07 0.12 -13.60
N SER A 44 -6.03 -1.09 -14.15
CA SER A 44 -6.24 -2.29 -13.35
C SER A 44 -5.13 -2.56 -12.34
N ALA A 45 -5.57 -2.99 -11.15
CA ALA A 45 -4.77 -3.40 -10.01
C ALA A 45 -3.63 -2.42 -9.68
N PRO A 46 -3.92 -1.12 -9.50
CA PRO A 46 -2.86 -0.17 -9.23
C PRO A 46 -2.20 -0.49 -7.88
N PHE A 47 -0.94 -0.11 -7.76
CA PHE A 47 -0.19 -0.16 -6.52
C PHE A 47 0.38 1.22 -6.23
N ILE A 48 0.11 1.73 -5.04
CA ILE A 48 0.43 3.10 -4.65
C ILE A 48 1.34 3.06 -3.42
N GLU A 49 2.57 3.53 -3.57
CA GLU A 49 3.47 3.83 -2.45
C GLU A 49 3.17 5.23 -1.93
N ILE A 50 2.79 5.34 -0.65
CA ILE A 50 2.47 6.61 0.01
C ILE A 50 3.67 7.04 0.85
N ARG A 51 4.21 8.22 0.57
CA ARG A 51 5.41 8.76 1.23
C ARG A 51 5.14 10.10 1.88
N SER A 52 5.85 10.37 2.97
CA SER A 52 5.92 11.68 3.63
C SER A 52 7.40 12.06 3.79
N GLY A 53 7.84 13.00 2.94
CA GLY A 53 9.26 13.24 2.70
C GLY A 53 9.94 11.97 2.13
N ASN A 54 11.02 11.54 2.78
CA ASN A 54 11.81 10.39 2.30
C ASN A 54 11.37 9.03 2.86
N LYS A 55 10.29 8.98 3.65
CA LYS A 55 9.80 7.75 4.28
C LYS A 55 8.50 7.29 3.65
N THR A 56 8.41 5.99 3.36
CA THR A 56 7.15 5.31 3.05
C THR A 56 6.35 5.18 4.35
N ILE A 57 5.08 5.57 4.29
CA ILE A 57 4.19 5.61 5.47
C ILE A 57 2.96 4.71 5.33
N GLY A 58 2.74 4.17 4.12
CA GLY A 58 1.72 3.19 3.83
C GLY A 58 1.66 2.87 2.35
N PHE A 59 0.70 2.01 2.02
CA PHE A 59 0.44 1.56 0.65
C PHE A 59 -1.06 1.52 0.39
N ALA A 60 -1.44 1.58 -0.88
CA ALA A 60 -2.78 1.23 -1.33
C ALA A 60 -2.66 0.22 -2.47
N SER A 61 -3.50 -0.80 -2.44
CA SER A 61 -3.67 -1.78 -3.52
C SER A 61 -5.07 -1.57 -4.09
N GLY A 62 -5.18 -1.36 -5.39
CA GLY A 62 -6.48 -1.15 -6.02
C GLY A 62 -7.04 -2.37 -6.71
N ASP A 63 -8.31 -2.24 -7.09
CA ASP A 63 -9.09 -3.21 -7.84
C ASP A 63 -8.84 -3.10 -9.36
N PHE A 64 -9.63 -3.85 -10.16
CA PHE A 64 -9.52 -3.84 -11.61
C PHE A 64 -10.07 -2.57 -12.28
N ASP A 65 -10.88 -1.79 -11.56
CA ASP A 65 -11.49 -0.55 -12.01
C ASP A 65 -10.63 0.69 -11.65
N GLY A 66 -9.50 0.47 -10.98
CA GLY A 66 -8.54 1.50 -10.63
C GLY A 66 -8.85 2.24 -9.33
N HIS A 67 -9.76 1.72 -8.51
CA HIS A 67 -10.06 2.26 -7.19
C HIS A 67 -9.14 1.66 -6.14
N ALA A 68 -8.65 2.47 -5.20
CA ALA A 68 -7.88 2.00 -4.06
C ALA A 68 -8.17 2.86 -2.83
N GLU A 69 -7.96 2.29 -1.64
CA GLU A 69 -8.10 3.00 -0.37
C GLU A 69 -6.91 2.73 0.56
N SER A 70 -6.57 3.69 1.40
CA SER A 70 -5.59 3.51 2.47
C SER A 70 -5.87 4.42 3.65
N SER A 71 -5.70 3.89 4.86
CA SER A 71 -5.78 4.64 6.11
C SER A 71 -4.39 4.87 6.68
N ILE A 72 -4.02 6.13 6.87
CA ILE A 72 -2.69 6.53 7.32
C ILE A 72 -2.79 7.29 8.64
N CYS A 73 -2.02 6.87 9.65
CA CYS A 73 -1.93 7.64 10.90
C CYS A 73 -1.41 9.06 10.60
N SER A 74 -2.17 10.08 11.01
CA SER A 74 -1.88 11.49 10.72
C SER A 74 -0.49 11.95 11.19
N GLU A 75 0.02 11.39 12.30
CA GLU A 75 1.35 11.65 12.83
C GLU A 75 2.50 11.29 11.86
N LYS A 76 2.24 10.41 10.88
CA LYS A 76 3.21 10.04 9.85
C LYS A 76 3.29 11.08 8.72
N ILE A 77 2.29 11.97 8.59
CA ILE A 77 2.18 12.94 7.51
C ILE A 77 2.81 14.26 7.94
N LYS A 78 3.83 14.70 7.20
CA LYS A 78 4.56 15.93 7.49
C LYS A 78 3.99 17.06 6.64
N LYS A 79 3.65 18.18 7.27
CA LYS A 79 3.15 19.39 6.60
C LYS A 79 1.93 19.12 5.72
N ASP A 80 1.06 18.21 6.15
CA ASP A 80 -0.18 17.83 5.47
C ASP A 80 0.02 17.47 3.99
N SER A 81 1.18 16.89 3.65
CA SER A 81 1.56 16.60 2.28
C SER A 81 2.09 15.19 2.17
N ILE A 82 1.72 14.53 1.08
CA ILE A 82 2.25 13.22 0.70
C ILE A 82 2.79 13.25 -0.72
N THR A 83 3.69 12.32 -1.00
CA THR A 83 4.14 11.97 -2.34
C THR A 83 3.68 10.55 -2.63
N LEU A 84 3.01 10.36 -3.76
CA LEU A 84 2.50 9.09 -4.24
C LEU A 84 3.42 8.61 -5.36
N LYS A 85 3.88 7.37 -5.29
CA LYS A 85 4.39 6.66 -6.47
C LYS A 85 3.36 5.63 -6.89
N VAL A 86 2.91 5.74 -8.14
CA VAL A 86 1.76 5.00 -8.66
C VAL A 86 2.24 4.11 -9.78
N PHE A 87 1.88 2.85 -9.68
CA PHE A 87 2.15 1.81 -10.66
C PHE A 87 0.82 1.14 -11.01
N GLY A 88 0.69 0.64 -12.22
CA GLY A 88 -0.50 -0.10 -12.65
C GLY A 88 -0.20 -0.91 -13.89
N ILE A 89 -1.01 -1.94 -14.12
CA ILE A 89 -0.82 -2.86 -15.24
C ILE A 89 -0.91 -2.09 -16.56
N GLY A 90 0.13 -2.20 -17.39
CA GLY A 90 0.18 -1.54 -18.70
C GLY A 90 0.27 -0.01 -18.65
N SER A 91 0.68 0.57 -17.51
CA SER A 91 0.82 2.02 -17.34
C SER A 91 2.26 2.43 -16.99
N ALA A 92 2.67 3.62 -17.45
CA ALA A 92 3.92 4.22 -17.05
C ALA A 92 3.85 4.68 -15.58
N PRO A 93 4.91 4.47 -14.76
CA PRO A 93 4.92 4.91 -13.38
C PRO A 93 4.76 6.42 -13.25
N LYS A 94 3.98 6.87 -12.27
CA LYS A 94 3.77 8.29 -12.02
C LYS A 94 4.09 8.67 -10.58
N ILE A 95 4.73 9.82 -10.41
CA ILE A 95 4.98 10.42 -9.10
C ILE A 95 4.22 11.73 -9.02
N ILE A 96 3.38 11.89 -7.99
CA ILE A 96 2.65 13.13 -7.71
C ILE A 96 2.78 13.50 -6.24
N SER A 97 2.69 14.80 -5.93
CA SER A 97 2.59 15.28 -4.56
C SER A 97 1.29 16.01 -4.36
N GLN A 98 0.66 15.79 -3.21
CA GLN A 98 -0.65 16.35 -2.92
C GLN A 98 -0.78 16.70 -1.44
N LYS A 99 -1.55 17.76 -1.19
CA LYS A 99 -2.02 18.13 0.14
C LYS A 99 -3.19 17.23 0.56
N VAL A 100 -3.16 16.76 1.79
CA VAL A 100 -4.16 15.83 2.32
C VAL A 100 -4.71 16.32 3.65
N ASN A 101 -5.95 15.94 3.92
CA ASN A 101 -6.65 16.16 5.17
C ASN A 101 -7.32 14.85 5.60
N ASP A 102 -8.22 14.93 6.59
CA ASP A 102 -8.91 13.79 7.21
C ASP A 102 -9.54 12.83 6.19
N THR A 103 -10.13 13.32 5.09
CA THR A 103 -10.63 12.47 4.00
C THR A 103 -10.33 13.13 2.67
N THR A 104 -9.39 12.54 1.91
CA THR A 104 -8.95 13.10 0.64
C THR A 104 -9.26 12.13 -0.50
N PHE A 105 -9.99 12.62 -1.51
CA PHE A 105 -10.17 11.93 -2.78
C PHE A 105 -9.13 12.40 -3.79
N ILE A 106 -8.46 11.45 -4.43
CA ILE A 106 -7.31 11.70 -5.30
C ILE A 106 -7.53 10.99 -6.64
N GLN A 107 -7.79 11.78 -7.69
CA GLN A 107 -7.77 11.27 -9.07
C GLN A 107 -6.35 11.34 -9.61
N ILE A 108 -5.84 10.21 -10.09
CA ILE A 108 -4.49 10.08 -10.63
C ILE A 108 -4.60 9.69 -12.10
N GLU A 109 -4.23 10.61 -12.96
CA GLU A 109 -4.14 10.34 -14.41
C GLU A 109 -2.76 9.81 -14.73
N VAL A 110 -2.66 8.63 -15.33
CA VAL A 110 -1.39 8.07 -15.83
C VAL A 110 -1.48 7.87 -17.34
N ASP A 111 -0.35 7.70 -18.01
CA ASP A 111 -0.33 7.33 -19.42
C ASP A 111 -0.21 5.80 -19.53
N TYR A 112 -0.86 5.19 -20.53
CA TYR A 112 -0.49 3.82 -20.92
C TYR A 112 0.98 3.77 -21.31
N GLY A 113 1.64 2.66 -21.00
CA GLY A 113 3.06 2.52 -21.29
C GLY A 113 3.73 1.38 -20.55
N ILE A 114 5.05 1.40 -20.57
CA ILE A 114 5.87 0.36 -19.96
C ILE A 114 5.98 0.64 -18.45
N GLY A 115 5.32 -0.22 -17.68
CA GLY A 115 5.43 -0.29 -16.23
C GLY A 115 6.38 -1.41 -15.77
N PRO A 116 6.58 -1.55 -14.46
CA PRO A 116 7.37 -2.65 -13.90
C PRO A 116 6.66 -4.01 -13.96
N PHE A 117 5.39 -4.05 -14.36
CA PHE A 117 4.59 -5.26 -14.49
C PHE A 117 3.44 -5.09 -15.49
N ASN A 118 3.05 -6.18 -16.15
CA ASN A 118 1.99 -6.24 -17.15
C ASN A 118 0.83 -7.18 -16.77
N ASN A 119 0.93 -7.87 -15.64
CA ASN A 119 -0.09 -8.76 -15.12
C ASN A 119 0.01 -8.86 -13.58
N LEU A 120 -0.94 -9.55 -12.95
CA LEU A 120 -1.02 -9.67 -11.50
C LEU A 120 0.14 -10.46 -10.88
N GLU A 121 0.67 -11.45 -11.59
CA GLU A 121 1.80 -12.25 -11.12
C GLU A 121 3.07 -11.40 -11.07
N GLU A 122 3.41 -10.72 -12.17
CA GLU A 122 4.53 -9.77 -12.25
C GLU A 122 4.38 -8.64 -11.23
N ARG A 123 3.16 -8.13 -11.04
CA ARG A 123 2.86 -7.11 -10.02
C ARG A 123 3.24 -7.61 -8.64
N SER A 124 2.85 -8.83 -8.33
CA SER A 124 3.12 -9.42 -7.02
C SER A 124 4.62 -9.64 -6.80
N GLN A 125 5.32 -10.14 -7.82
CA GLN A 125 6.78 -10.28 -7.79
C GLN A 125 7.49 -8.93 -7.61
N PHE A 126 7.04 -7.88 -8.29
CA PHE A 126 7.55 -6.53 -8.13
C PHE A 126 7.37 -6.02 -6.70
N ILE A 127 6.17 -6.15 -6.12
CA ILE A 127 5.89 -5.70 -4.75
C ILE A 127 6.79 -6.43 -3.74
N MET A 128 6.94 -7.75 -3.89
CA MET A 128 7.82 -8.53 -3.02
C MET A 128 9.28 -8.09 -3.14
N LYS A 129 9.78 -7.90 -4.37
CA LYS A 129 11.18 -7.57 -4.61
C LYS A 129 11.53 -6.17 -4.13
N GLU A 130 10.72 -5.19 -4.47
CA GLU A 130 11.02 -3.77 -4.20
C GLU A 130 10.63 -3.36 -2.78
N TYR A 131 9.51 -3.88 -2.26
CA TYR A 131 8.96 -3.44 -0.97
C TYR A 131 9.09 -4.47 0.14
N LYS A 132 9.53 -5.70 -0.17
CA LYS A 132 9.73 -6.78 0.81
C LYS A 132 8.46 -7.08 1.64
N LEU A 133 7.30 -6.86 1.05
CA LEU A 133 6.01 -7.12 1.69
C LEU A 133 5.61 -8.59 1.46
N PRO A 134 5.32 -9.38 2.51
CA PRO A 134 4.77 -10.72 2.36
C PRO A 134 3.27 -10.65 1.97
N PHE A 135 2.78 -11.68 1.27
CA PHE A 135 1.41 -11.79 0.73
C PHE A 135 0.26 -11.83 1.75
N CYS A 136 0.51 -11.73 3.06
CA CYS A 136 -0.56 -11.86 4.04
C CYS A 136 -1.51 -10.64 3.99
N GLY A 137 -2.64 -10.77 3.28
CA GLY A 137 -3.79 -9.87 3.41
C GLY A 137 -4.20 -9.05 2.17
N LEU A 138 -3.63 -9.28 0.99
CA LEU A 138 -4.10 -8.63 -0.25
C LEU A 138 -5.20 -9.40 -0.99
N ASP A 139 -5.53 -10.60 -0.50
CA ASP A 139 -6.50 -11.52 -1.12
C ASP A 139 -7.89 -11.46 -0.46
N GLN A 140 -8.09 -10.62 0.56
CA GLN A 140 -9.33 -10.64 1.36
C GLN A 140 -10.50 -9.80 0.83
N GLU A 141 -10.36 -9.12 -0.32
CA GLU A 141 -11.47 -8.39 -0.95
C GLU A 141 -11.89 -8.93 -2.32
N PHE A 142 -11.43 -10.13 -2.71
CA PHE A 142 -11.97 -10.83 -3.87
C PHE A 142 -12.91 -11.96 -3.42
N LYS A 143 -14.11 -11.57 -2.95
CA LYS A 143 -15.28 -12.44 -2.87
C LYS A 143 -16.49 -11.76 -3.48
#